data_AF-A0A7Z2SKS9-F1
#
_entry.id   AF-A0A7Z2SKS9-F1
#
_cell.length_a   1.000
_cell.length_b   1.000
_cell.length_c   1.000
_cell.angle_alpha   90.00
_cell.angle_beta   90.00
_cell.angle_gamma   90.00
#
_symmetry.space_group_name_H-M   'P 1'
#
loop_
_entity.id
_entity.type
_entity.pdbx_description
1 polymer ?
#
loop_
_entity_poly.entity_id
_entity_poly.type
_entity_poly.pdbx_seq_one_letter_code
_entity_poly.pdbx_strand_id
1 'polypeptide(L)' 'MKSIFFTDDEFIIDRLPADPRIVVASPCSGHGAKFASAIGTMLADLALDAKLIAPKAFQLDRFSGVASPSS' A
#
# COMPACT_ATOMS: atom_id res chain seq x y z
N MET A 1 -0.47 0.34 21.87
CA MET A 1 -1.51 -0.15 20.95
C MET A 1 -1.94 1.04 20.10
N LYS A 2 -1.36 1.24 18.91
CA LYS A 2 -1.71 2.35 18.01
C LYS A 2 -2.63 1.79 16.93
N SER A 3 -3.89 2.21 16.96
CA SER A 3 -4.95 1.75 16.05
C SER A 3 -4.75 2.37 14.67
N ILE A 4 -4.76 1.55 13.63
CA ILE A 4 -4.87 2.00 12.24
C ILE A 4 -6.36 2.03 11.93
N PHE A 5 -6.93 3.21 11.73
CA PHE A 5 -8.31 3.36 11.28
C PHE A 5 -8.30 3.48 9.76
N PHE A 6 -8.79 2.46 9.07
CA PHE A 6 -9.04 2.50 7.64
C PHE A 6 -10.47 3.03 7.43
N THR A 7 -10.63 4.12 6.68
CA THR A 7 -11.93 4.56 6.18
C THR A 7 -12.28 3.74 4.94
N ASP A 8 -13.51 3.23 4.87
CA ASP A 8 -14.00 2.17 3.97
C ASP A 8 -13.76 2.30 2.45
N ASP A 9 -13.22 3.42 1.97
CA ASP A 9 -13.03 3.70 0.53
C ASP A 9 -11.56 3.81 0.08
N GLU A 10 -10.59 3.64 0.99
CA GLU A 10 -9.18 3.87 0.63
C GLU A 10 -8.43 2.58 0.28
N PHE A 11 -7.83 2.57 -0.92
CA PHE A 11 -6.88 1.54 -1.31
C PHE A 11 -5.52 1.80 -0.69
N ILE A 12 -4.86 0.69 -0.34
CA ILE A 12 -3.49 0.69 0.14
C ILE A 12 -2.67 -0.19 -0.77
N ILE A 13 -1.60 0.37 -1.31
CA ILE A 13 -0.59 -0.31 -2.11
C ILE A 13 0.73 0.34 -1.77
N ASP A 14 1.57 -0.34 -0.99
CA ASP A 14 2.88 0.18 -0.61
C ASP A 14 3.81 -0.95 -0.16
N ARG A 15 5.09 -0.64 0.06
CA ARG A 15 6.02 -1.53 0.75
C ARG A 15 5.92 -1.35 2.25
N LEU A 16 6.14 -2.43 2.99
CA LEU A 16 6.22 -2.35 4.43
C LEU A 16 7.49 -1.57 4.81
N PRO A 17 7.39 -0.48 5.60
CA PRO A 17 8.56 0.31 5.94
C PRO A 17 9.61 -0.47 6.75
N ALA A 18 9.18 -1.50 7.49
CA ALA A 18 10.07 -2.38 8.26
C ALA A 18 10.77 -3.44 7.39
N ASP A 19 10.22 -3.81 6.23
CA ASP A 19 10.83 -4.74 5.28
C ASP A 19 10.39 -4.42 3.84
N PRO A 20 11.20 -3.68 3.07
CA PRO A 20 10.86 -3.27 1.70
C PRO A 20 10.64 -4.42 0.70
N ARG A 21 10.99 -5.66 1.06
CA ARG A 21 10.72 -6.85 0.23
C ARG A 21 9.26 -7.28 0.28
N ILE A 22 8.50 -6.75 1.24
CA ILE A 22 7.09 -7.07 1.43
C ILE A 22 6.26 -5.94 0.82
N VAL A 23 5.50 -6.26 -0.23
CA VAL A 23 4.48 -5.37 -0.82
C VAL A 23 3.13 -5.71 -0.20
N VAL A 24 2.46 -4.71 0.36
CA VAL A 24 1.15 -4.83 1.01
C VAL A 24 0.09 -4.20 0.10
N ALA A 25 -0.99 -4.93 -0.15
CA ALA A 25 -2.14 -4.44 -0.90
C ALA A 25 -3.44 -4.71 -0.13
N SER A 26 -4.26 -3.68 0.08
CA SER A 26 -5.61 -3.80 0.65
C SER A 26 -6.61 -3.02 -0.22
N PRO A 27 -7.15 -3.62 -1.29
CA PRO A 27 -8.15 -3.01 -2.16
C PRO A 27 -9.59 -3.29 -1.69
N CYS A 28 -9.88 -3.04 -0.40
CA CYS A 28 -11.06 -3.56 0.31
C CYS A 28 -12.25 -2.59 0.38
N SER A 29 -12.64 -1.95 -0.73
CA SER A 29 -13.79 -1.01 -0.78
C SER A 29 -14.98 -1.51 -1.63
N GLY A 30 -15.09 -2.82 -1.87
CA GLY A 30 -16.16 -3.41 -2.69
C GLY A 30 -16.05 -3.17 -4.21
N HIS A 31 -15.08 -2.37 -4.65
CA HIS A 31 -14.86 -2.02 -6.06
C HIS A 31 -13.54 -2.54 -6.65
N GLY A 32 -12.67 -3.16 -5.82
CA GLY A 32 -11.34 -3.62 -6.22
C GLY A 32 -11.31 -4.56 -7.43
N ALA A 33 -12.38 -5.34 -7.63
CA ALA A 33 -12.50 -6.26 -8.78
C ALA A 33 -12.44 -5.54 -10.14
N LYS A 34 -12.98 -4.33 -10.26
CA LYS A 34 -12.94 -3.53 -11.50
C LYS A 34 -11.54 -3.00 -11.81
N PHE A 35 -10.70 -2.89 -10.79
CA PHE A 35 -9.35 -2.35 -10.88
C PHE A 35 -8.28 -3.44 -10.78
N ALA A 36 -8.66 -4.71 -10.73
CA ALA A 36 -7.77 -5.84 -10.46
C ALA A 36 -6.56 -5.90 -11.41
N SER A 37 -6.74 -5.61 -12.70
CA SER A 37 -5.66 -5.58 -13.69
C SER A 37 -4.66 -4.44 -13.45
N ALA A 38 -5.16 -3.23 -13.18
CA ALA A 38 -4.33 -2.07 -12.89
C ALA A 38 -3.56 -2.24 -11.57
N ILE A 39 -4.24 -2.74 -10.53
CA ILE A 39 -3.64 -3.08 -9.24
C ILE A 39 -2.57 -4.16 -9.41
N GLY A 40 -2.87 -5.23 -10.16
CA GLY A 40 -1.91 -6.31 -10.41
C GLY A 40 -0.65 -5.83 -11.13
N THR A 41 -0.79 -4.92 -12.08
CA THR A 41 0.36 -4.30 -12.78
C THR A 41 1.21 -3.50 -11.80
N MET A 42 0.59 -2.65 -10.98
CA MET A 42 1.30 -1.86 -9.98
C MET A 42 2.02 -2.74 -8.93
N LEU A 43 1.40 -3.84 -8.50
CA LEU A 43 2.02 -4.80 -7.59
C LEU A 43 3.21 -5.52 -8.23
N ALA A 44 3.11 -5.89 -9.51
CA ALA A 44 4.22 -6.49 -10.24
C ALA A 44 5.40 -5.53 -10.37
N ASP A 45 5.13 -4.27 -10.74
CA ASP A 45 6.15 -3.22 -10.82
C ASP A 45 6.85 -3.00 -9.48
N LEU A 46 6.09 -2.91 -8.39
CA LEU A 46 6.64 -2.76 -7.04
C LEU A 46 7.37 -4.02 -6.55
N ALA A 47 7.03 -5.21 -7.03
CA ALA A 47 7.75 -6.43 -6.69
C ALA A 47 9.06 -6.58 -7.47
N LEU A 48 9.11 -6.07 -8.71
CA LEU A 48 10.25 -6.26 -9.62
C LEU A 48 11.29 -5.13 -9.54
N ASP A 49 10.88 -3.90 -9.23
CA ASP A 49 11.79 -2.76 -9.15
C ASP A 49 11.70 -2.02 -7.80
N ALA A 50 12.72 -2.24 -6.96
CA ALA A 50 12.86 -1.60 -5.65
C ALA A 50 12.94 -0.06 -5.69
N LYS A 51 13.19 0.55 -6.85
CA LYS A 51 13.24 2.01 -7.02
C LYS A 51 11.88 2.63 -7.26
N LEU A 52 10.91 1.84 -7.71
CA LEU A 52 9.55 2.34 -7.93
C LEU A 52 8.86 2.59 -6.60
N ILE A 53 8.13 3.69 -6.53
CA ILE A 53 7.40 4.14 -5.35
C ILE A 53 5.93 4.16 -5.73
N ALA A 54 5.07 3.61 -4.86
CA ALA A 54 3.63 3.64 -5.08
C ALA A 54 3.13 5.10 -5.13
N PRO A 55 2.04 5.38 -5.87
CA PRO A 55 1.42 6.68 -5.85
C PRO A 55 1.06 7.10 -4.42
N LYS A 56 1.28 8.38 -4.08
CA LYS A 56 1.01 8.89 -2.73
C LYS A 56 -0.40 8.59 -2.23
N ALA A 57 -1.37 8.57 -3.14
CA ALA A 57 -2.77 8.22 -2.86
C ALA A 57 -3.01 6.76 -2.42
N PHE A 58 -2.00 5.89 -2.43
CA PHE A 58 -2.09 4.50 -1.98
C PHE A 58 -1.04 4.14 -0.91
N GLN A 59 -0.15 5.08 -0.58
CA GLN A 59 0.93 4.85 0.37
C GLN A 59 0.42 4.61 1.79
N LEU A 60 1.16 3.78 2.53
CA LEU A 60 0.87 3.39 3.90
C LEU A 60 1.08 4.57 4.89
N ASP A 61 2.03 5.46 4.58
CA ASP A 61 2.44 6.59 5.43
C ASP A 61 1.36 7.68 5.59
N ARG A 62 0.31 7.64 4.76
CA ARG A 62 -0.89 8.47 4.91
C ARG A 62 -1.67 8.14 6.18
N PHE A 63 -1.55 6.92 6.68
CA PHE A 63 -2.20 6.50 7.90
C PHE A 63 -1.26 6.74 9.09
N SER A 64 -1.68 7.62 9.99
CA SER A 64 -0.90 8.08 11.17
C SER A 64 -0.50 6.98 12.17
N GLY A 65 -0.87 5.72 11.92
CA GLY A 65 -0.48 4.54 12.69
C GLY A 65 0.69 3.73 12.09
N VAL A 66 1.10 3.99 10.85
CA VAL A 66 2.22 3.32 10.20
C VAL A 66 3.49 4.10 10.49
N ALA A 67 4.25 3.67 11.48
CA ALA A 67 5.54 4.29 11.79
C ALA A 67 6.50 4.14 10.59
N SER A 68 7.05 5.25 10.10
CA SER A 68 8.31 5.23 9.34
C SER A 68 9.37 4.54 10.21
N PRO A 69 10.24 3.68 9.65
CA PRO A 69 11.31 3.07 10.43
C PRO A 69 12.19 4.23 10.92
N SER A 70 12.36 4.31 12.22
CA SER A 70 13.31 5.23 12.83
C SER A 70 14.68 5.00 12.18
N SER A 71 15.17 6.01 11.47
CA SER A 71 16.61 6.25 11.28
C SER A 71 16.91 7.62 11.88
#